data_AF-A0A4R9QZY0-F1
#
_entry.id   AF-A0A4R9QZY0-F1
#
_cell.length_a   1.000
_cell.length_b   1.000
_cell.length_c   1.000
_cell.angle_alpha   90.00
_cell.angle_beta   90.00
_cell.angle_gamma   90.00
#
_symmetry.space_group_name_H-M   'P 1'
#
loop_
_entity.id
_entity.type
_entity.pdbx_description
1 polymer ?
#
loop_
_entity_poly.entity_id
_entity_poly.type
_entity_poly.pdbx_seq_one_letter_code
_entity_poly.pdbx_strand_id
1 'polypeptide(L)'
;MARLAHLFCELAARLQMVGLVENGRFELPLTQSDFADACGLSIVHANRMLMELPRRELIEFQHRHVRILHPHALKEIAEFDPAYLHAL
;
A
#
# COMPACT_ATOMS: atom_id res chain seq x y z
N MET A 1 -1.80 -11.23 2.68
CA MET A 1 -1.03 -10.00 2.95
C MET A 1 -0.45 -9.40 1.69
N ALA A 2 0.21 -10.21 0.87
CA ALA A 2 0.88 -9.80 -0.36
C ALA A 2 0.08 -8.84 -1.24
N ARG A 3 -1.18 -9.15 -1.62
CA ARG A 3 -1.98 -8.27 -2.50
C ARG A 3 -2.13 -6.83 -2.00
N LEU A 4 -2.38 -6.64 -0.70
CA LEU A 4 -2.57 -5.31 -0.14
C LEU A 4 -1.24 -4.57 0.00
N ALA A 5 -0.18 -5.27 0.42
CA ALA A 5 1.18 -4.72 0.44
C ALA A 5 1.65 -4.30 -0.97
N HIS A 6 1.35 -5.12 -1.97
CA HIS A 6 1.62 -4.86 -3.38
C HIS A 6 0.89 -3.61 -3.87
N LEU A 7 -0.40 -3.46 -3.55
CA LEU A 7 -1.16 -2.25 -3.85
C LEU A 7 -0.50 -1.00 -3.26
N PHE A 8 -0.04 -1.05 -2.01
CA PHE A 8 0.66 0.09 -1.40
C PHE A 8 2.00 0.38 -2.08
N CYS A 9 2.78 -0.64 -2.44
CA CYS A 9 4.03 -0.47 -3.19
C CYS A 9 3.77 0.15 -4.57
N GLU A 10 2.75 -0.31 -5.29
CA GLU A 10 2.36 0.19 -6.60
C GLU A 10 1.89 1.65 -6.54
N LEU A 11 0.99 1.98 -5.60
CA LEU A 11 0.51 3.34 -5.40
C LEU A 11 1.65 4.28 -5.05
N ALA A 12 2.53 3.88 -4.13
CA ALA A 12 3.69 4.70 -3.76
C ALA A 12 4.63 4.92 -4.96
N ALA A 13 4.90 3.88 -5.75
CA ALA A 13 5.73 3.98 -6.94
C ALA A 13 5.11 4.94 -7.98
N ARG A 14 3.82 4.79 -8.29
CA ARG A 14 3.11 5.66 -9.24
C ARG A 14 3.04 7.10 -8.78
N LEU A 15 2.73 7.34 -7.50
CA LEU A 15 2.65 8.68 -6.94
C LEU A 15 4.03 9.33 -6.85
N GLN A 16 5.08 8.55 -6.59
CA GLN A 16 6.47 9.03 -6.62
C GLN A 16 6.87 9.53 -8.01
N MET A 17 6.46 8.85 -9.08
CA MET A 17 6.75 9.26 -10.46
C MET A 17 6.16 10.62 -10.82
N VAL A 18 5.04 11.01 -10.20
CA VAL A 18 4.37 12.30 -10.43
C VAL A 18 4.61 13.32 -9.31
N GLY A 19 5.53 13.05 -8.38
CA GLY A 19 5.90 13.98 -7.31
C GLY A 19 4.86 14.16 -6.19
N LEU A 20 3.94 13.21 -6.02
CA LEU A 20 2.87 13.23 -4.99
C LEU A 20 3.22 12.44 -3.73
N VAL A 21 4.48 12.03 -3.57
CA VAL A 21 4.99 11.37 -2.36
C VAL A 21 5.96 12.31 -1.66
N GLU A 22 5.71 12.58 -0.38
CA GLU A 22 6.56 13.39 0.49
C GLU A 22 7.00 12.55 1.70
N ASN A 23 8.30 12.32 1.89
CA ASN A 23 8.83 11.53 3.01
C ASN A 23 8.16 10.15 3.16
N GLY A 24 7.93 9.46 2.04
CA GLY A 24 7.24 8.16 2.00
C GLY A 24 5.75 8.23 2.33
N ARG A 25 5.17 9.42 2.45
CA ARG A 25 3.75 9.69 2.73
C ARG A 25 3.04 10.18 1.48
N PHE A 26 1.80 9.73 1.31
CA PHE A 26 0.91 10.17 0.24
C PHE A 26 -0.56 10.16 0.70
N GLU A 27 -1.40 10.98 0.05
CA GLU A 27 -2.85 10.94 0.29
C GLU A 27 -3.44 9.66 -0.32
N LEU A 28 -4.27 8.97 0.46
CA LEU A 28 -4.99 7.78 0.03
C LEU A 28 -6.41 7.81 0.61
N PRO A 29 -7.38 8.40 -0.12
CA PRO A 29 -8.75 8.56 0.35
C PRO A 29 -9.60 7.31 0.10
N LEU A 30 -9.09 6.13 0.44
CA LEU A 30 -9.77 4.85 0.22
C LEU A 30 -10.34 4.27 1.52
N THR A 31 -11.53 3.68 1.41
CA THR A 31 -12.20 2.93 2.46
C THR A 31 -11.77 1.47 2.47
N GLN A 32 -12.11 0.73 3.53
CA GLN A 32 -11.85 -0.71 3.61
C GLN A 32 -12.55 -1.50 2.50
N SER A 33 -13.73 -1.04 2.06
CA SER A 33 -14.46 -1.65 0.95
C SER A 33 -13.73 -1.44 -0.37
N ASP A 34 -13.19 -0.24 -0.61
CA ASP A 34 -12.41 0.04 -1.83
C ASP A 34 -11.17 -0.88 -1.91
N PHE A 35 -10.51 -1.12 -0.77
CA PHE A 35 -9.40 -2.06 -0.70
C PHE A 35 -9.82 -3.51 -0.93
N ALA A 36 -10.99 -3.90 -0.43
CA ALA A 36 -11.54 -5.23 -0.62
C ALA A 36 -11.81 -5.48 -2.12
N ASP A 37 -12.49 -4.54 -2.77
CA ASP A 37 -12.84 -4.58 -4.19
C ASP A 37 -11.59 -4.56 -5.07
N ALA A 38 -10.67 -3.63 -4.83
CA ALA A 38 -9.44 -3.48 -5.62
C ALA A 38 -8.51 -4.70 -5.54
N CYS A 39 -8.51 -5.43 -4.42
CA CYS A 39 -7.64 -6.60 -4.23
C CYS A 39 -8.36 -7.95 -4.36
N GLY A 40 -9.64 -7.97 -4.75
CA GLY A 40 -10.45 -9.19 -4.81
C GLY A 40 -10.48 -9.94 -3.48
N LEU A 41 -10.54 -9.20 -2.37
CA LEU A 41 -10.62 -9.72 -1.00
C LEU A 41 -12.04 -9.53 -0.47
N SER A 42 -12.49 -10.43 0.40
CA SER A 42 -13.66 -10.10 1.22
C SER A 42 -13.33 -8.94 2.17
N ILE A 43 -14.32 -8.16 2.57
CA ILE A 43 -14.14 -7.04 3.50
C ILE A 43 -13.46 -7.43 4.83
N VAL A 44 -13.76 -8.60 5.40
CA VAL A 44 -13.15 -9.08 6.65
C VAL A 44 -11.66 -9.40 6.49
N HIS A 45 -11.27 -9.92 5.32
CA HIS A 45 -9.86 -10.17 4.99
C HIS A 45 -9.13 -8.84 4.76
N ALA A 46 -9.73 -7.88 4.04
CA ALA A 46 -9.16 -6.55 3.85
C ALA A 46 -8.98 -5.82 5.19
N ASN A 47 -9.98 -5.85 6.07
CA ASN A 47 -9.90 -5.25 7.41
C ASN A 47 -8.76 -5.86 8.24
N ARG A 48 -8.69 -7.20 8.35
CA ARG A 48 -7.59 -7.88 9.05
C ARG A 48 -6.23 -7.43 8.53
N MET A 49 -6.11 -7.28 7.22
CA MET A 49 -4.89 -6.84 6.57
C MET A 49 -4.51 -5.40 6.90
N LEU A 50 -5.47 -4.48 6.82
CA LEU A 50 -5.29 -3.07 7.13
C LEU A 50 -4.95 -2.85 8.62
N MET A 51 -5.36 -3.76 9.50
CA MET A 51 -4.95 -3.76 10.91
C MET A 51 -3.55 -4.34 11.12
N GLU A 52 -3.16 -5.35 10.36
CA GLU A 52 -1.87 -6.03 10.53
C GLU A 52 -0.67 -5.25 9.99
N LEU A 53 -0.83 -4.49 8.89
CA LEU A 53 0.29 -3.74 8.31
C LEU A 53 0.86 -2.67 9.27
N PRO A 54 0.04 -1.87 9.99
CA PRO A 54 0.55 -0.97 11.02
C PRO A 54 1.10 -1.68 12.24
N ARG A 55 0.50 -2.81 12.66
CA ARG A 55 1.03 -3.62 13.78
C ARG A 55 2.42 -4.17 13.52
N ARG A 56 2.78 -4.37 12.25
CA ARG A 56 4.11 -4.81 11.81
C ARG A 56 5.05 -3.65 11.46
N GLU A 57 4.65 -2.42 11.77
CA GLU A 57 5.42 -1.20 11.48
C GLU A 57 5.76 -1.04 10.00
N LEU A 58 4.94 -1.60 9.09
CA LEU A 58 5.21 -1.54 7.65
C LEU A 58 4.67 -0.24 7.05
N ILE A 59 3.48 0.17 7.50
CA ILE A 59 2.82 1.40 7.09
C ILE A 59 2.17 2.07 8.30
N GLU A 60 1.94 3.37 8.20
CA GLU A 60 1.17 4.15 9.15
C GLU A 60 -0.04 4.76 8.42
N PHE A 61 -1.23 4.67 9.02
CA PHE A 61 -2.40 5.43 8.57
C PHE A 61 -2.58 6.66 9.47
N GLN A 62 -2.64 7.85 8.86
CA GLN A 62 -3.00 9.09 9.56
C GLN A 62 -4.04 9.85 8.72
N HIS A 63 -5.28 9.94 9.24
CA HIS A 63 -6.41 10.53 8.52
C HIS A 63 -6.58 9.92 7.12
N ARG A 64 -6.42 10.73 6.07
CA ARG A 64 -6.47 10.32 4.66
C ARG A 64 -5.09 10.05 4.05
N HIS A 65 -4.07 9.82 4.87
CA HIS A 65 -2.71 9.58 4.40
C HIS A 65 -2.19 8.22 4.83
N VAL A 66 -1.34 7.65 3.97
CA VAL A 66 -0.50 6.50 4.27
C VAL A 66 0.95 6.96 4.26
N ARG A 67 1.75 6.49 5.23
CA ARG A 67 3.21 6.58 5.20
C ARG A 67 3.79 5.18 5.18
N ILE A 68 4.68 4.90 4.24
CA ILE A 68 5.48 3.66 4.24
C ILE A 68 6.66 3.85 5.20
N LEU A 69 6.73 3.01 6.23
CA LEU A 69 7.75 3.07 7.28
C LEU A 69 8.96 2.21 6.93
N HIS A 70 8.71 0.97 6.48
CA HIS A 70 9.75 0.00 6.11
C HIS A 70 9.56 -0.47 4.66
N PRO A 71 10.00 0.34 3.67
CA PRO A 71 9.74 0.06 2.25
C PRO A 71 10.38 -1.24 1.75
N HIS A 72 11.54 -1.64 2.28
CA HIS A 72 12.17 -2.92 1.91
C HIS A 72 11.32 -4.11 2.37
N ALA A 73 10.97 -4.17 3.66
CA ALA A 73 10.15 -5.23 4.23
C ALA A 73 8.75 -5.29 3.59
N LEU A 74 8.17 -4.13 3.28
CA LEU A 74 6.89 -4.06 2.58
C LEU A 74 6.96 -4.67 1.17
N LYS A 75 8.05 -4.39 0.42
CA LYS A 75 8.28 -4.98 -0.92
C LYS A 75 8.48 -6.49 -0.87
N GLU A 76 9.21 -7.00 0.12
CA GLU A 76 9.39 -8.45 0.32
C GLU A 76 8.05 -9.16 0.56
N ILE A 77 7.21 -8.61 1.44
CA ILE A 77 5.86 -9.15 1.70
C ILE A 77 4.97 -9.08 0.47
N ALA A 78 5.14 -8.02 -0.33
CA ALA A 78 4.38 -7.77 -1.54
C ALA A 78 4.81 -8.62 -2.74
N GLU A 79 5.98 -9.28 -2.67
CA GLU A 79 6.67 -9.86 -3.83
C GLU A 79 6.73 -8.85 -5.00
N PHE A 80 6.97 -7.57 -4.66
CA PHE A 80 6.83 -6.46 -5.60
C PHE A 80 8.16 -6.16 -6.31
N ASP A 81 8.13 -6.19 -7.63
CA ASP A 81 9.21 -5.74 -8.51
C ASP A 81 8.78 -4.48 -9.29
N PRO A 82 9.33 -3.28 -9.03
CA PRO A 82 8.94 -2.08 -9.76
C PRO A 82 9.23 -2.12 -11.27
N ALA A 83 10.04 -3.07 -11.77
CA ALA A 83 10.41 -3.15 -13.18
C ALA A 83 9.20 -3.31 -14.12
N TYR A 84 8.09 -3.92 -13.67
CA TYR A 84 6.89 -4.05 -14.50
C TYR A 84 6.17 -2.71 -14.76
N LEU A 85 6.42 -1.68 -13.94
CA LEU A 85 5.78 -0.36 -14.10
C LEU A 85 6.35 0.45 -15.28
N HIS A 86 7.53 0.07 -15.78
CA HIS A 86 8.18 0.72 -16.92
C HIS A 86 7.78 0.11 -18.28
N ALA A 87 6.89 -0.88 -18.31
CA ALA A 87 6.40 -1.51 -19.53
C ALA A 87 5.18 -0.77 -20.17
N LEU A 88 4.96 0.51 -19.84
CA LEU A 88 3.90 1.36 -20.40
C LEU A 88 4.45 2.31 -21.48
#